data_AF-A0A7C0YUQ3-F1
#
_entry.id   AF-A0A7C0YUQ3-F1
#
_cell.length_a   1.000
_cell.length_b   1.000
_cell.length_c   1.000
_cell.angle_alpha   90.00
_cell.angle_beta   90.00
_cell.angle_gamma   90.00
#
_symmetry.space_group_name_H-M   'P 1'
#
loop_
_entity.id
_entity.type
_entity.pdbx_description
1 polymer ?
#
loop_
_entity_poly.entity_id
_entity_poly.type
_entity_poly.pdbx_seq_one_letter_code
_entity_poly.pdbx_strand_id
1 'polypeptide(L)' 'MKEPSFFSKPIDELMDEFALTDEELMRLKEGGIKTLKDLLEYSASDLLSDKFELPSKRVKRIENKLRKWNLFLRKEKKK' A
#
# COMPACT_ATOMS: atom_id res chain seq x y z
N MET A 1 -12.36 22.18 -3.66
CA MET A 1 -12.69 20.76 -3.91
C MET A 1 -12.18 19.98 -2.70
N LYS A 2 -13.05 19.35 -1.89
CA LYS A 2 -12.59 18.50 -0.77
C LYS A 2 -11.98 17.25 -1.41
N GLU A 3 -10.67 17.05 -1.28
CA GLU A 3 -10.08 15.74 -1.62
C GLU A 3 -10.91 14.66 -0.90
N PRO A 4 -11.33 13.59 -1.59
CA PRO A 4 -12.16 12.59 -0.95
C PRO A 4 -11.35 11.98 0.19
N SER A 5 -11.94 12.03 1.39
CA SER A 5 -11.47 11.48 2.67
C SER A 5 -10.91 10.05 2.58
N PHE A 6 -11.11 9.37 1.46
CA PHE A 6 -10.63 8.04 1.16
C PHE A 6 -9.10 7.94 1.00
N PHE A 7 -8.44 8.90 0.34
CA PHE A 7 -6.98 8.82 0.13
C PHE A 7 -6.19 9.14 1.40
N SER A 8 -6.73 10.01 2.24
CA SER A 8 -6.19 10.31 3.56
C SER A 8 -6.51 9.22 4.59
N LYS A 9 -7.17 8.12 4.19
CA LYS A 9 -7.41 7.01 5.11
C LYS A 9 -6.07 6.46 5.62
N PRO A 10 -5.92 6.34 6.94
CA PRO A 10 -4.79 5.65 7.55
C PRO A 10 -4.67 4.20 7.06
N ILE A 11 -3.44 3.70 6.96
CA ILE A 11 -3.17 2.33 6.48
C ILE A 11 -3.61 1.25 7.49
N ASP A 12 -3.72 1.61 8.78
CA ASP A 12 -4.23 0.73 9.84
C ASP A 12 -5.72 0.43 9.70
N GLU A 13 -6.53 1.42 9.29
CA GLU A 13 -7.93 1.17 8.92
C GLU A 13 -8.08 0.22 7.72
N LEU A 14 -7.01 0.05 6.92
CA LEU A 14 -6.98 -0.80 5.74
C LEU A 14 -6.25 -2.13 5.98
N MET A 15 -5.80 -2.40 7.22
CA MET A 15 -5.12 -3.65 7.56
C MET A 15 -5.96 -4.87 7.16
N ASP A 16 -7.23 -4.89 7.56
CA ASP A 16 -8.12 -6.03 7.29
C ASP A 16 -8.38 -6.22 5.80
N GLU A 17 -8.50 -5.11 5.06
CA GLU A 17 -8.71 -5.11 3.61
C GLU A 17 -7.51 -5.73 2.88
N PHE A 18 -6.30 -5.41 3.32
CA PHE A 18 -5.04 -5.97 2.79
C PHE A 18 -4.62 -7.28 3.50
N ALA A 19 -5.36 -7.65 4.54
CA ALA A 19 -5.12 -8.70 5.50
C ALA A 19 -3.76 -8.62 6.23
N LEU A 20 -3.12 -7.45 6.30
CA LEU A 20 -1.78 -7.23 6.86
C LEU A 20 -1.66 -7.71 8.31
N THR A 21 -0.48 -8.17 8.71
CA THR A 21 -0.15 -8.38 10.13
C THR A 21 0.30 -7.07 10.78
N ASP A 22 0.32 -7.03 12.11
CA ASP A 22 0.84 -5.87 12.85
C ASP A 22 2.31 -5.57 12.50
N GLU A 23 3.13 -6.61 12.32
CA GLU A 23 4.54 -6.47 11.91
C GLU A 23 4.67 -5.85 10.51
N GLU A 24 3.87 -6.34 9.55
CA GLU A 24 3.85 -5.79 8.19
C GLU A 24 3.37 -4.34 8.19
N LEU A 25 2.32 -4.03 8.96
CA LEU A 25 1.83 -2.66 9.12
C LEU A 25 2.90 -1.74 9.72
N MET A 26 3.62 -2.21 10.74
CA MET A 26 4.68 -1.45 11.38
C MET A 26 5.80 -1.11 10.40
N ARG A 27 6.25 -2.09 9.60
CA ARG A 27 7.23 -1.87 8.52
C ARG A 27 6.75 -0.86 7.48
N LEU A 28 5.47 -0.93 7.09
CA LEU A 28 4.88 0.07 6.18
C LEU A 28 4.95 1.48 6.78
N LYS A 29 4.53 1.63 8.04
CA LYS A 29 4.54 2.92 8.75
C LYS A 29 5.96 3.47 8.94
N GLU A 30 6.93 2.62 9.30
CA GLU A 30 8.34 2.98 9.43
C GLU A 30 8.97 3.38 8.09
N GLY A 31 8.62 2.66 7.01
CA GLY A 31 9.03 2.99 5.65
C GLY A 31 8.34 4.23 5.06
N GLY A 32 7.45 4.88 5.82
CA GLY A 32 6.80 6.15 5.47
C GLY A 32 5.40 6.01 4.88
N ILE A 33 4.84 4.81 4.80
CA ILE A 33 3.48 4.56 4.31
C ILE A 33 2.52 4.62 5.50
N LYS A 34 1.88 5.78 5.69
CA LYS A 34 0.93 6.01 6.79
C LYS A 34 -0.51 6.06 6.30
N THR A 35 -0.71 6.45 5.06
CA THR A 35 -2.02 6.61 4.43
C THR A 35 -2.11 5.82 3.12
N LEU A 36 -3.34 5.64 2.63
CA LEU A 36 -3.58 5.08 1.31
C LEU A 36 -2.89 5.91 0.22
N LYS A 37 -2.87 7.24 0.34
CA LYS A 37 -2.17 8.13 -0.60
C LYS A 37 -0.69 7.77 -0.69
N ASP A 38 -0.02 7.61 0.46
CA ASP A 38 1.40 7.26 0.51
C ASP A 38 1.64 5.91 -0.18
N LEU A 39 0.79 4.92 0.07
CA LEU A 39 0.90 3.58 -0.54
C LEU A 39 0.90 3.64 -2.08
N LEU A 40 0.08 4.51 -2.67
CA LEU A 40 -0.03 4.65 -4.13
C LEU A 40 1.21 5.27 -4.78
N GLU A 41 2.07 5.94 -4.00
CA GLU A 41 3.34 6.50 -4.50
C GLU A 41 4.43 5.45 -4.67
N TYR A 42 4.24 4.25 -4.11
CA TYR A 42 5.15 3.12 -4.21
C TYR A 42 4.70 2.13 -5.27
N SER A 43 5.68 1.45 -5.86
CA SER A 43 5.45 0.34 -6.79
C SER A 43 5.36 -0.99 -6.06
N ALA A 44 4.87 -2.03 -6.75
CA ALA A 44 4.87 -3.39 -6.22
C ALA A 44 6.29 -3.85 -5.83
N SER A 45 7.30 -3.51 -6.64
CA SER A 45 8.70 -3.84 -6.35
C SER A 45 9.25 -3.11 -5.13
N ASP A 46 8.83 -1.87 -4.89
CA ASP A 46 9.20 -1.17 -3.65
C ASP A 46 8.64 -1.93 -2.44
N LEU A 47 7.36 -2.33 -2.49
CA LEU A 47 6.72 -3.08 -1.40
C LEU A 47 7.37 -4.46 -1.17
N LEU A 48 7.90 -5.09 -2.22
CA LEU A 48 8.64 -6.35 -2.14
C LEU A 48 10.10 -6.16 -1.68
N SER A 49 10.64 -4.94 -1.78
CA SER A 49 12.04 -4.67 -1.45
C SER A 49 12.32 -4.79 0.04
N ASP A 50 13.60 -4.87 0.38
CA ASP A 50 14.10 -4.94 1.76
C ASP A 50 13.65 -3.76 2.65
N LYS A 51 13.12 -2.68 2.06
CA LYS A 51 12.56 -1.56 2.81
C LYS A 51 11.26 -1.92 3.53
N PHE A 52 10.40 -2.71 2.89
CA PHE A 52 9.07 -3.07 3.42
C PHE A 52 8.92 -4.57 3.65
N GLU A 53 9.68 -5.38 2.91
CA GLU A 53 9.75 -6.83 2.99
C GLU A 53 8.38 -7.51 2.95
N LEU A 54 7.41 -6.95 2.20
CA LEU A 54 6.10 -7.58 2.12
C LEU A 54 6.17 -8.86 1.28
N PRO A 55 5.53 -9.95 1.72
CA PRO A 55 5.44 -11.16 0.92
C PRO A 55 4.72 -10.89 -0.41
N SER A 56 5.14 -11.57 -1.49
CA SER A 56 4.51 -11.44 -2.82
C SER A 56 3.01 -11.73 -2.84
N LYS A 57 2.55 -12.65 -1.99
CA LYS A 57 1.11 -12.91 -1.78
C LYS A 57 0.39 -11.68 -1.23
N ARG A 58 1.03 -10.91 -0.34
CA ARG A 58 0.48 -9.72 0.30
C ARG A 58 0.42 -8.55 -0.67
N VAL A 59 1.51 -8.32 -1.41
CA VAL A 59 1.54 -7.29 -2.48
C VAL A 59 0.46 -7.54 -3.52
N LYS A 60 0.29 -8.78 -4.00
CA LYS A 60 -0.82 -9.14 -4.91
C LYS A 60 -2.20 -8.87 -4.32
N ARG A 61 -2.41 -9.10 -3.02
CA ARG A 61 -3.69 -8.78 -2.35
C ARG A 61 -3.95 -7.27 -2.34
N ILE A 62 -2.94 -6.48 -2.01
CA ILE A 62 -2.99 -5.02 -2.07
C ILE A 62 -3.38 -4.58 -3.48
N GLU A 63 -2.68 -5.04 -4.52
CA GLU A 63 -2.99 -4.70 -5.92
C GLU A 63 -4.43 -5.08 -6.33
N ASN A 64 -4.89 -6.27 -5.95
CA ASN A 64 -6.24 -6.72 -6.25
C ASN A 64 -7.30 -5.86 -5.56
N LYS A 65 -7.07 -5.43 -4.31
CA LYS A 65 -7.97 -4.55 -3.58
C LYS A 65 -7.97 -3.14 -4.15
N LEU A 66 -6.80 -2.58 -4.43
CA LEU A 66 -6.68 -1.28 -5.10
C LEU A 66 -7.43 -1.28 -6.43
N ARG A 67 -7.30 -2.34 -7.24
CA ARG A 67 -8.03 -2.48 -8.50
C ARG A 67 -9.55 -2.44 -8.32
N LYS A 68 -10.09 -3.03 -7.24
CA LYS A 68 -11.53 -2.94 -6.92
C LYS A 68 -11.98 -1.51 -6.60
N TRP A 69 -11.07 -0.67 -6.12
CA TRP A 69 -11.30 0.75 -5.88
C TRP A 69 -10.92 1.63 -7.07
N ASN A 70 -10.62 1.06 -8.24
CA ASN A 70 -10.07 1.76 -9.40
C ASN A 70 -8.77 2.53 -9.11
N LEU A 71 -7.98 2.03 -8.15
CA LEU A 71 -6.67 2.57 -7.77
C LEU A 71 -5.55 1.62 -8.20
N PHE A 72 -4.35 2.17 -8.36
CA PHE A 72 -3.18 1.43 -8.79
C PHE A 72 -1.94 1.94 -8.07
N LEU A 73 -1.06 1.03 -7.69
CA LEU A 73 0.30 1.37 -7.26
C LEU A 73 1.03 2.12 -8.38
N ARG A 74 2.09 2.84 -8.00
CA ARG A 74 2.93 3.54 -8.96
C ARG A 74 3.47 2.54 -9.97
N LYS A 75 3.25 2.83 -11.26
CA LYS A 75 3.86 2.05 -12.34
C LYS A 75 5.38 2.16 -12.24
N GLU A 76 6.04 1.02 -12.26
CA GLU A 76 7.48 0.98 -12.41
C GLU A 76 7.86 1.73 -13.70
N LYS A 77 8.75 2.71 -13.57
CA LYS A 77 9.40 3.28 -14.75
C LYS A 77 10.33 2.19 -15.27
N LYS A 78 9.92 1.52 -16.35
CA LYS A 78 10.85 0.73 -17.16
C LYS A 78 12.00 1.66 -17.55
N LYS A 79 13.18 1.36 -17.01
CA LYS A 79 14.43 2.03 -17.38
C LYS A 79 14.94 1.42 -18.67
#